data_AF-A0A484S8W3-F1
#
_entry.id   AF-A0A484S8W3-F1
#
_cell.length_a   1.000
_cell.length_b   1.000
_cell.length_c   1.000
_cell.angle_alpha   90.00
_cell.angle_beta   90.00
_cell.angle_gamma   90.00
#
_symmetry.space_group_name_H-M   'P 1'
#
loop_
_entity.id
_entity.type
_entity.pdbx_description
1 polymer ?
#
loop_
_entity_poly.entity_id
_entity_poly.type
_entity_poly.pdbx_seq_one_letter_code
_entity_poly.pdbx_strand_id
1 'polypeptide(L)' 'MQTLVLHGAADTCNHPDSSRGREGSFSGRYERQGMEGVGHFPQREAPARVAEAILAFCRKG' A
#
# COMPACT_ATOMS: atom_id res chain seq x y z
N MET A 1 14.60 6.19 5.89
CA MET A 1 13.88 6.03 4.61
C MET A 1 12.43 5.70 4.94
N GLN A 2 11.46 6.30 4.24
CA GLN A 2 10.03 6.11 4.51
C GLN A 2 9.43 5.16 3.46
N THR A 3 8.54 4.26 3.87
CA THR A 3 7.97 3.21 3.01
C THR A 3 6.44 3.21 3.10
N LEU A 4 5.78 3.22 1.94
CA LEU A 4 4.33 3.02 1.80
C LEU A 4 4.07 1.73 1.03
N VAL A 5 3.17 0.88 1.53
CA VAL A 5 2.69 -0.31 0.84
C VAL A 5 1.20 -0.16 0.53
N LEU A 6 0.87 -0.17 -0.76
CA LEU A 6 -0.52 -0.18 -1.25
C LEU A 6 -0.84 -1.58 -1.75
N HIS A 7 -1.95 -2.14 -1.29
CA HIS A 7 -2.35 -3.50 -1.61
C HIS A 7 -3.83 -3.55 -1.99
N GLY A 8 -4.16 -4.25 -3.08
CA GLY A 8 -5.55 -4.46 -3.46
C GLY A 8 -6.22 -5.47 -2.53
N ALA A 9 -7.33 -5.09 -1.88
CA ALA A 9 -7.99 -5.97 -0.92
C ALA A 9 -8.72 -7.17 -1.59
N ALA A 10 -8.93 -7.11 -2.91
CA ALA A 10 -9.46 -8.20 -3.71
C ALA A 10 -8.34 -8.98 -4.45
N ASP A 11 -7.07 -8.73 -4.12
CA ASP A 11 -5.95 -9.51 -4.63
C ASP A 11 -6.01 -10.94 -4.07
N THR A 12 -6.36 -11.89 -4.92
CA THR A 12 -6.42 -13.32 -4.58
C THR A 12 -5.06 -14.02 -4.69
N CYS A 13 -4.02 -13.33 -5.17
CA CYS A 13 -2.69 -13.88 -5.42
C CYS A 13 -1.70 -13.54 -4.31
N ASN A 14 -1.69 -12.30 -3.84
CA ASN A 14 -1.00 -11.94 -2.61
C ASN A 14 -2.03 -11.78 -1.51
N HIS A 15 -2.05 -12.69 -0.53
CA HIS A 15 -2.92 -12.50 0.62
C HIS A 15 -2.56 -11.17 1.32
N PRO A 16 -3.53 -10.34 1.74
CA PRO A 16 -3.28 -9.04 2.38
C PRO A 16 -2.43 -9.13 3.66
N ASP A 17 -2.34 -10.31 4.27
CA ASP A 17 -1.49 -10.59 5.43
C ASP A 17 -0.01 -10.87 5.10
N SER A 18 0.36 -11.10 3.83
CA SER A 18 1.73 -11.44 3.41
C SER A 18 2.78 -10.35 3.71
N SER A 19 2.33 -9.11 3.94
CA SER A 19 3.16 -7.98 4.34
C SER A 19 2.95 -7.53 5.79
N ARG A 20 2.17 -8.27 6.58
CA ARG A 20 1.97 -8.02 8.01
C ARG A 20 3.26 -8.39 8.78
N GLY A 21 3.69 -7.55 9.73
CA GLY A 21 4.87 -7.82 10.56
C GLY A 21 6.22 -7.43 9.93
N ARG A 22 6.22 -6.71 8.79
CA ARG A 22 7.46 -6.24 8.15
C ARG A 22 7.94 -4.88 8.66
N GLU A 23 7.25 -4.28 9.62
CA GLU A 23 7.63 -3.00 10.23
C GLU A 23 9.08 -3.01 10.75
N GLY A 24 9.50 -4.12 11.36
CA GLY A 24 10.86 -4.29 11.87
C GLY A 24 11.96 -4.38 10.81
N SER A 25 11.60 -4.52 9.52
CA SER A 25 12.55 -4.48 8.41
C SER A 25 12.82 -3.06 7.91
N PHE A 26 12.11 -2.04 8.40
CA PHE A 26 12.27 -0.65 7.97
C PHE A 26 12.69 0.24 9.13
N SER A 27 13.69 1.09 8.89
CA SER A 27 14.23 2.02 9.89
C SER A 27 13.50 3.36 9.96
N GLY A 28 12.44 3.55 9.17
CA GLY A 28 11.66 4.79 9.14
C GLY A 28 10.17 4.51 8.98
N ARG A 29 9.38 5.59 8.85
CA ARG A 29 7.92 5.53 8.80
C ARG A 29 7.43 4.49 7.78
N TYR A 30 6.61 3.57 8.25
CA TYR A 30 6.02 2.50 7.47
C TYR A 30 4.49 2.59 7.55
N GLU A 31 3.84 2.71 6.40
CA GLU A 31 2.38 2.69 6.30
C GLU A 31 1.94 1.59 5.33
N ARG A 32 0.87 0.86 5.69
CA ARG A 32 0.19 -0.08 4.80
C ARG A 32 -1.26 0.35 4.61
N GLN A 33 -1.74 0.31 3.37
CA GLN A 33 -3.13 0.62 3.06
C GLN A 33 -3.72 -0.45 2.12
N GLY A 34 -4.85 -1.01 2.52
CA GLY A 34 -5.66 -1.89 1.69
C GLY A 34 -6.64 -1.09 0.85
N MET A 35 -6.76 -1.41 -0.44
CA MET A 35 -7.66 -0.74 -1.37
C MET A 35 -8.85 -1.66 -1.67
N GLU A 36 -10.00 -1.36 -1.06
CA GLU A 36 -11.23 -2.11 -1.28
C GLU A 36 -11.66 -2.07 -2.75
N GLY A 37 -12.07 -3.24 -3.28
CA GLY A 37 -12.48 -3.44 -4.67
C GLY A 37 -11.35 -3.48 -5.70
N VAL A 38 -10.09 -3.42 -5.25
CA VAL A 38 -8.91 -3.43 -6.13
C VAL A 38 -8.20 -4.78 -6.06
N GLY A 39 -7.86 -5.35 -7.21
CA GLY A 39 -7.14 -6.61 -7.35
C GLY A 39 -5.62 -6.45 -7.34
N HIS A 40 -4.94 -7.34 -8.05
CA HIS A 40 -3.48 -7.50 -7.97
C HIS A 40 -2.68 -6.31 -8.51
N PHE A 41 -3.27 -5.47 -9.36
CA PHE A 41 -2.56 -4.34 -9.99
C PHE A 41 -3.20 -2.99 -9.62
N PRO A 42 -3.04 -2.51 -8.38
CA PRO A 42 -3.66 -1.27 -7.92
C PRO A 42 -3.39 -0.05 -8.80
N GLN A 43 -2.16 0.06 -9.33
CA GLN A 43 -1.78 1.15 -10.22
C GLN A 43 -2.52 1.16 -11.56
N ARG A 44 -3.02 0.00 -12.01
CA ARG A 44 -3.80 -0.12 -13.26
C ARG A 44 -5.30 -0.03 -12.99
N GLU A 45 -5.75 -0.60 -11.87
CA GLU A 45 -7.16 -0.74 -11.54
C GLU A 45 -7.72 0.51 -10.84
N ALA A 46 -6.91 1.20 -10.04
CA ALA A 46 -7.31 2.43 -9.34
C ALA A 46 -6.18 3.48 -9.33
N PRO A 47 -5.71 3.94 -10.51
CA PRO A 47 -4.57 4.83 -10.64
C PRO A 47 -4.72 6.13 -9.84
N ALA A 48 -5.92 6.73 -9.83
CA ALA A 48 -6.19 7.96 -9.08
C ALA A 48 -6.04 7.75 -7.56
N ARG A 49 -6.64 6.68 -7.02
CA ARG A 49 -6.55 6.35 -5.58
C ARG A 49 -5.11 6.02 -5.17
N VAL A 50 -4.34 5.38 -6.04
CA VAL A 50 -2.90 5.15 -5.82
C VAL A 50 -2.13 6.47 -5.75
N ALA A 51 -2.34 7.38 -6.71
CA ALA A 51 -1.69 8.67 -6.73
C ALA A 51 -2.03 9.51 -5.48
N GLU A 52 -3.30 9.54 -5.08
CA GLU A 52 -3.76 10.21 -3.85
C GLU A 52 -3.08 9.66 -2.60
N ALA A 53 -2.98 8.33 -2.48
CA ALA A 53 -2.33 7.70 -1.34
C ALA A 53 -0.83 8.04 -1.25
N ILE A 54 -0.13 8.08 -2.40
CA ILE A 54 1.28 8.50 -2.48
C ILE A 54 1.41 9.97 -2.05
N LEU A 55 0.60 10.87 -2.61
CA LEU A 55 0.65 12.29 -2.28
C LEU A 55 0.36 12.53 -0.79
N ALA A 56 -0.65 11.86 -0.23
CA ALA A 56 -0.98 11.94 1.18
C ALA A 56 0.19 11.43 2.06
N PHE A 57 0.85 10.34 1.66
CA PHE A 57 2.01 9.83 2.37
C PHE A 57 3.19 10.82 2.35
N CYS A 58 3.51 11.38 1.19
CA CYS A 58 4.61 12.34 1.05
C CYS A 58 4.36 13.65 1.82
N ARG A 59 3.10 14.10 1.94
CA ARG A 59 2.73 15.34 2.65
C ARG A 59 2.80 15.25 4.17
N LYS A 60 2.74 14.04 4.75
CA LYS A 60 2.85 13.82 6.20
C LYS A 60 4.31 13.86 6.72
N GLY A 61 5.22 14.45 5.93
CA GLY A 61 6.64 14.58 6.26
C GLY A 61 6.93 15.77 7.17
#